data_AF-A0A349WYV8-F1
#
_entry.id   AF-A0A349WYV8-F1
#
_cell.length_a   1.000
_cell.length_b   1.000
_cell.length_c   1.000
_cell.angle_alpha   90.00
_cell.angle_beta   90.00
_cell.angle_gamma   90.00
#
_symmetry.space_group_name_H-M   'P 1'
#
loop_
_entity.id
_entity.type
_entity.pdbx_description
1 polymer ?
#
loop_
_entity_poly.entity_id
_entity_poly.type
_entity_poly.pdbx_seq_one_letter_code
_entity_poly.pdbx_strand_id
1 'polypeptide(L)'
;MKNGTKVFFMISLKEKRHLNDLFRKYSGTMSDEGYGFDKTEIRVRLYTLGGVHISRSQARRVLSGLEKFKIVIMDYSDVPMIGQAFVDEIYRVFKHKHPDICIENEHMNEAVRFMIERAIHEAKK
;
A
#
# COMPACT_ATOMS: atom_id res chain seq x y z
N MET A 1 28.72 14.81 29.25
CA MET A 1 27.28 14.57 28.97
C MET A 1 27.14 14.29 27.48
N LYS A 2 26.51 13.18 27.06
CA LYS A 2 26.30 12.89 25.63
C LYS A 2 25.06 13.64 25.14
N ASN A 3 25.24 14.51 24.16
CA ASN A 3 24.14 15.25 23.52
C ASN A 3 23.37 14.29 22.62
N GLY A 4 22.13 13.97 23.02
CA GLY A 4 21.21 13.19 22.19
C GLY A 4 20.55 14.04 21.11
N THR A 5 20.12 13.41 20.02
CA THR A 5 19.30 14.07 18.99
C THR A 5 17.83 13.93 19.35
N LYS A 6 17.11 15.05 19.44
CA LYS A 6 15.68 15.09 19.73
C LYS A 6 14.94 15.56 18.49
N VAL A 7 14.07 14.72 17.95
CA VAL A 7 13.23 15.04 16.80
C VAL A 7 11.80 15.25 17.30
N PHE A 8 11.21 16.37 16.93
CA PHE A 8 9.79 16.63 17.15
C PHE A 8 9.10 16.72 15.81
N PHE A 9 7.92 16.11 15.72
CA PHE A 9 7.05 16.23 14.56
C PHE A 9 5.70 16.74 15.05
N MET A 10 5.17 17.75 14.39
CA MET A 10 3.88 18.36 14.73
C MET A 10 3.04 18.42 13.46
N ILE A 11 1.88 17.77 13.50
CA ILE A 11 0.93 17.76 12.40
C ILE A 11 -0.28 18.57 12.85
N SER A 12 -0.66 19.57 12.05
CA SER A 12 -1.91 20.29 12.24
C SER A 12 -3.07 19.41 11.78
N LEU A 13 -3.89 18.95 12.72
CA LEU A 13 -5.10 18.14 12.46
C LEU A 13 -6.27 18.98 11.91
N LYS A 14 -6.05 20.26 11.59
CA LYS A 14 -7.10 21.19 11.12
C LYS A 14 -7.46 21.07 9.64
N GLU A 15 -6.91 20.10 8.91
CA GLU A 15 -7.43 19.78 7.58
C GLU A 15 -8.47 18.67 7.65
N LYS A 16 -9.70 18.98 7.25
CA LYS A 16 -10.81 18.03 7.06
C LYS A 16 -10.63 17.14 5.83
N ARG A 17 -9.39 16.87 5.40
CA ARG A 17 -9.16 15.94 4.29
C ARG A 17 -9.13 14.55 4.90
N HIS A 18 -10.28 13.90 4.97
CA HIS A 18 -10.28 12.47 5.26
C HIS A 18 -9.43 11.78 4.20
N LEU A 19 -8.70 10.73 4.57
CA LEU A 19 -7.99 9.88 3.62
C LEU A 19 -8.93 9.47 2.46
N ASN A 20 -10.20 9.21 2.79
CA ASN A 20 -11.29 8.99 1.83
C ASN A 20 -11.48 10.12 0.81
N ASP A 21 -11.35 11.39 1.17
CA ASP A 21 -11.52 12.52 0.24
C ASP A 21 -10.36 12.60 -0.74
N LEU A 22 -9.15 12.26 -0.28
CA LEU A 22 -7.97 12.12 -1.11
C LEU A 22 -8.16 10.96 -2.09
N PHE A 23 -8.61 9.80 -1.62
CA PHE A 23 -8.98 8.67 -2.48
C PHE A 23 -10.06 9.05 -3.51
N ARG A 24 -11.14 9.73 -3.09
CA ARG A 24 -12.23 10.16 -3.98
C ARG A 24 -11.76 11.11 -5.08
N LYS A 25 -10.79 11.97 -4.77
CA LYS A 25 -10.23 12.93 -5.72
C LYS A 25 -9.40 12.27 -6.82
N TYR A 26 -8.79 11.10 -6.56
CA TYR A 26 -7.98 10.36 -7.53
C TYR A 26 -8.72 9.18 -8.19
N SER A 27 -9.91 8.82 -7.70
CA SER A 27 -10.81 7.86 -8.33
C SER A 27 -11.86 8.50 -9.26
N GLY A 28 -11.78 9.82 -9.49
CA GLY A 28 -12.78 10.60 -10.23
C GLY A 28 -12.63 10.60 -11.76
N THR A 29 -11.80 9.73 -12.32
CA THR A 29 -11.64 9.61 -13.78
C THR A 29 -11.64 8.14 -14.18
N MET A 30 -12.74 7.44 -13.96
CA MET A 30 -13.10 6.25 -14.75
C MET A 30 -14.57 6.40 -15.11
N SER A 31 -14.79 6.41 -16.42
CA SER A 31 -15.98 6.79 -17.17
C SER A 31 -17.28 6.11 -16.73
N ASP A 32 -18.38 6.87 -16.92
CA ASP A 32 -19.75 6.38 -17.01
C ASP A 32 -19.83 5.18 -17.95
N GLU A 33 -19.98 3.98 -17.42
CA GLU A 33 -20.82 2.92 -17.95
C GLU A 33 -20.87 1.78 -16.93
N GLY A 34 -22.10 1.48 -16.51
CA GLY A 34 -22.38 0.88 -15.21
C GLY A 34 -21.77 -0.50 -14.96
N TYR A 35 -21.28 -0.69 -13.75
CA TYR A 35 -21.44 -1.94 -13.03
C TYR A 35 -21.60 -1.62 -11.55
N GLY A 36 -22.62 -2.22 -10.94
CA GLY A 36 -22.97 -2.03 -9.54
C GLY A 36 -21.84 -2.43 -8.60
N PHE A 37 -21.88 -1.87 -7.39
CA PHE A 37 -21.02 -2.18 -6.25
C PHE A 37 -21.05 -3.67 -5.87
N ASP A 38 -20.39 -4.53 -6.65
CA ASP A 38 -19.75 -5.72 -6.14
C ASP A 38 -18.28 -5.36 -5.91
N LYS A 39 -17.89 -5.20 -4.64
CA LYS A 39 -16.51 -4.86 -4.24
C LYS A 39 -15.58 -6.07 -4.44
N THR A 40 -15.51 -6.61 -5.65
CA THR A 40 -14.69 -7.77 -5.97
C THR A 40 -13.24 -7.41 -6.14
N GLU A 41 -12.93 -6.25 -6.71
CA GLU A 41 -11.57 -5.88 -7.09
C GLU A 41 -11.28 -4.40 -6.87
N ILE A 42 -10.06 -4.08 -6.40
CA ILE A 42 -9.54 -2.72 -6.32
C ILE A 42 -8.10 -2.67 -6.80
N ARG A 43 -7.76 -1.66 -7.61
CA ARG A 43 -6.39 -1.41 -8.06
C ARG A 43 -5.77 -0.25 -7.28
N VAL A 44 -4.60 -0.49 -6.70
CA VAL A 44 -3.85 0.48 -5.90
C VAL A 44 -2.56 0.82 -6.63
N ARG A 45 -2.50 2.02 -7.19
CA ARG A 45 -1.27 2.56 -7.78
C ARG A 45 -0.36 3.09 -6.68
N LEU A 46 0.81 2.48 -6.56
CA LEU A 46 1.83 2.84 -5.59
C LEU A 46 2.65 4.02 -6.11
N TYR A 47 2.08 5.22 -6.05
CA TYR A 47 2.80 6.43 -6.42
C TYR A 47 3.47 7.06 -5.20
N THR A 48 4.75 7.45 -5.33
CA THR A 48 5.47 8.18 -4.27
C THR A 48 6.12 9.45 -4.81
N LEU A 49 5.83 10.59 -4.16
CA LEU A 49 6.75 11.72 -4.18
C LEU A 49 8.03 11.28 -3.45
N GLY A 50 9.09 10.99 -4.20
CA GLY A 50 10.39 10.53 -3.66
C GLY A 50 10.74 9.06 -3.94
N GLY A 51 9.90 8.31 -4.66
CA GLY A 51 10.26 7.07 -5.32
C GLY A 51 10.51 5.84 -4.44
N VAL A 52 10.25 5.85 -3.12
CA VAL A 52 10.68 4.73 -2.27
C VAL A 52 9.68 4.35 -1.18
N HIS A 53 9.22 3.09 -1.21
CA HIS A 53 8.36 2.51 -0.17
C HIS A 53 9.16 1.61 0.80
N ILE A 54 9.81 2.20 1.82
CA ILE A 54 10.65 1.43 2.74
C ILE A 54 9.91 0.88 3.98
N SER A 55 8.95 1.62 4.55
CA SER A 55 8.50 1.38 5.93
C SER A 55 7.15 0.67 6.07
N ARG A 56 6.98 -0.05 7.18
CA ARG A 56 5.68 -0.65 7.58
C ARG A 56 4.56 0.37 7.68
N SER A 57 4.84 1.59 8.14
CA SER A 57 3.80 2.62 8.28
C SER A 57 3.31 3.14 6.93
N GLN A 58 4.12 3.07 5.87
CA GLN A 58 3.68 3.34 4.50
C GLN A 58 2.76 2.22 4.01
N ALA A 59 3.14 0.96 4.22
CA ALA A 59 2.30 -0.19 3.85
C ALA A 59 0.93 -0.15 4.54
N ARG A 60 0.88 0.08 5.87
CA ARG A 60 -0.40 0.20 6.58
C ARG A 60 -1.31 1.32 6.06
N ARG A 61 -0.72 2.42 5.58
CA ARG A 61 -1.49 3.52 4.98
C ARG A 61 -2.09 3.12 3.63
N VAL A 62 -1.34 2.38 2.83
CA VAL A 62 -1.82 1.83 1.55
C VAL A 62 -2.95 0.82 1.78
N LEU A 63 -2.78 -0.06 2.77
CA LEU A 63 -3.72 -1.15 3.07
C LEU A 63 -4.99 -0.70 3.78
N SER A 64 -5.02 0.51 4.34
CA SER A 64 -6.14 1.00 5.15
C SER A 64 -7.43 1.08 4.32
N GLY A 65 -8.45 0.33 4.75
CA GLY A 65 -9.74 0.31 4.07
C GLY A 65 -9.79 -0.61 2.85
N LEU A 66 -8.73 -1.40 2.60
CA LEU A 66 -8.72 -2.44 1.58
C LEU A 66 -9.35 -3.74 2.05
N GLU A 67 -9.56 -3.90 3.36
CA GLU A 67 -10.21 -5.07 3.98
C GLU A 67 -11.65 -5.34 3.52
N LYS A 68 -12.24 -4.43 2.74
CA LYS A 68 -13.61 -4.55 2.19
C LYS A 68 -13.66 -5.13 0.77
N PHE A 69 -12.51 -5.47 0.18
CA PHE A 69 -12.39 -5.99 -1.19
C PHE A 69 -11.87 -7.42 -1.18
N LYS A 70 -12.32 -8.23 -2.14
CA LYS A 70 -11.86 -9.62 -2.27
C LYS A 70 -10.54 -9.74 -3.03
N ILE A 71 -10.28 -8.86 -3.98
CA ILE A 71 -9.08 -8.83 -4.81
C ILE A 71 -8.48 -7.43 -4.72
N VAL A 72 -7.18 -7.36 -4.45
CA VAL A 72 -6.40 -6.13 -4.37
C VAL A 72 -5.24 -6.25 -5.35
N ILE A 73 -5.27 -5.46 -6.42
CA ILE A 73 -4.19 -5.36 -7.40
C ILE A 73 -3.23 -4.25 -6.96
N MET A 74 -2.02 -4.63 -6.60
CA MET A 74 -0.93 -3.71 -6.29
C MET A 74 -0.18 -3.39 -7.57
N ASP A 75 -0.31 -2.15 -8.03
CA ASP A 75 0.31 -1.66 -9.25
C ASP A 75 1.59 -0.89 -8.89
N TYR A 76 2.73 -1.47 -9.27
CA TYR A 76 4.08 -0.99 -8.99
C TYR A 76 4.65 -0.10 -10.10
N SER A 77 3.80 0.38 -11.03
CA SER A 77 4.18 1.38 -12.01
C SER A 77 4.87 2.57 -11.32
N ASP A 78 6.06 2.92 -11.79
CA ASP A 78 6.91 4.00 -11.26
C ASP A 78 7.43 3.78 -9.82
N VAL A 79 7.41 2.56 -9.30
CA VAL A 79 8.08 2.20 -8.05
C VAL A 79 9.46 1.63 -8.36
N PRO A 80 10.57 2.39 -8.16
CA PRO A 80 11.90 1.86 -8.43
C PRO A 80 12.31 0.81 -7.38
N MET A 81 11.88 0.94 -6.12
CA MET A 81 12.24 -0.01 -5.06
C MET A 81 11.25 -0.01 -3.88
N ILE A 82 11.19 -1.15 -3.19
CA ILE A 82 10.43 -1.34 -1.95
C ILE A 82 11.33 -1.98 -0.88
N GLY A 83 11.11 -1.61 0.37
CA GLY A 83 11.88 -2.10 1.51
C GLY A 83 11.24 -3.33 2.16
N GLN A 84 12.06 -4.12 2.85
CA GLN A 84 11.63 -5.38 3.49
C GLN A 84 10.45 -5.18 4.44
N ALA A 85 10.47 -4.09 5.21
CA ALA A 85 9.43 -3.79 6.18
C ALA A 85 8.08 -3.48 5.50
N PHE A 86 8.10 -2.88 4.30
CA PHE A 86 6.90 -2.62 3.50
C PHE A 86 6.29 -3.93 2.98
N VAL A 87 7.13 -4.80 2.41
CA VAL A 87 6.69 -6.10 1.86
C VAL A 87 6.18 -7.02 2.97
N ASP A 88 6.90 -7.10 4.08
CA ASP A 88 6.51 -7.89 5.25
C ASP A 88 5.11 -7.53 5.78
N GLU A 89 4.77 -6.24 5.80
CA GLU A 89 3.44 -5.79 6.23
C GLU A 89 2.34 -6.25 5.27
N ILE A 90 2.58 -6.21 3.95
CA ILE A 90 1.56 -6.57 2.94
C ILE A 90 1.40 -8.10 2.87
N TYR A 91 2.49 -8.82 2.63
CA TYR A 91 2.40 -10.23 2.23
C TYR A 91 2.44 -11.21 3.39
N ARG A 92 2.91 -10.79 4.57
CA ARG A 92 2.86 -11.61 5.78
C ARG A 92 1.81 -11.11 6.76
N VAL A 93 1.89 -9.85 7.21
CA VAL A 93 1.00 -9.37 8.28
C VAL A 93 -0.44 -9.20 7.79
N PHE A 94 -0.65 -8.47 6.70
CA PHE A 94 -1.98 -8.19 6.17
C PHE A 94 -2.64 -9.45 5.61
N LYS A 95 -1.92 -10.23 4.81
CA LYS A 95 -2.43 -11.52 4.29
C LYS A 95 -2.76 -12.53 5.40
N HIS A 96 -2.03 -12.54 6.51
CA HIS A 96 -2.37 -13.39 7.66
C HIS A 96 -3.64 -12.89 8.39
N LYS A 97 -3.84 -11.57 8.48
CA LYS A 97 -5.05 -10.97 9.08
C LYS A 97 -6.29 -11.10 8.20
N HIS A 98 -6.09 -11.09 6.89
CA HIS A 98 -7.16 -11.13 5.87
C HIS A 98 -6.85 -12.23 4.84
N PRO A 99 -6.96 -13.53 5.23
CA PRO A 99 -6.57 -14.65 4.37
C PRO A 99 -7.45 -14.77 3.12
N ASP A 100 -8.69 -14.29 3.19
CA ASP A 100 -9.70 -14.27 2.13
C ASP A 100 -9.42 -13.26 1.01
N ILE A 101 -8.56 -12.27 1.25
CA ILE A 101 -8.24 -11.24 0.26
C ILE A 101 -7.12 -11.73 -0.67
N CYS A 102 -7.39 -11.85 -1.96
CA CYS A 102 -6.37 -12.08 -2.98
C CYS A 102 -5.54 -10.81 -3.21
N ILE A 103 -4.21 -10.93 -3.21
CA ILE A 103 -3.30 -9.83 -3.53
C ILE A 103 -2.58 -10.20 -4.81
N GLU A 104 -2.76 -9.37 -5.83
CA GLU A 104 -2.14 -9.52 -7.14
C GLU A 104 -1.16 -8.38 -7.40
N ASN A 105 -0.12 -8.64 -8.19
CA ASN A 105 0.98 -7.70 -8.40
C ASN A 105 1.21 -7.44 -9.87
N GLU A 106 1.14 -6.18 -10.27
CA GLU A 106 1.34 -5.74 -11.64
C GLU A 106 2.46 -4.71 -11.76
N HIS A 107 3.06 -4.63 -12.95
CA HIS A 107 4.12 -3.67 -13.30
C HIS A 107 5.32 -3.66 -12.34
N MET A 108 5.66 -4.83 -11.79
CA MET A 108 6.86 -4.99 -10.97
C MET A 108 8.12 -4.92 -11.83
N ASN A 109 9.08 -4.10 -11.40
CA ASN A 109 10.46 -4.23 -11.87
C ASN A 109 11.20 -5.36 -11.14
N GLU A 110 12.45 -5.64 -11.52
CA GLU A 110 13.25 -6.73 -10.95
C GLU A 110 13.50 -6.58 -9.44
N ALA A 111 13.82 -5.37 -8.97
CA ALA A 111 14.09 -5.10 -7.56
C ALA A 111 12.84 -5.30 -6.69
N VAL A 112 11.68 -4.85 -7.18
CA VAL A 112 10.37 -5.03 -6.55
C VAL A 112 10.01 -6.51 -6.48
N ARG A 113 10.15 -7.22 -7.61
CA ARG A 113 9.86 -8.66 -7.71
C ARG A 113 10.70 -9.46 -6.71
N PHE A 114 12.02 -9.24 -6.69
CA PHE A 114 12.94 -9.91 -5.77
C PHE A 114 12.51 -9.74 -4.31
N MET A 115 12.12 -8.53 -3.93
CA MET A 115 11.72 -8.24 -2.56
C MET A 115 10.42 -8.93 -2.16
N ILE A 116 9.43 -8.98 -3.08
CA ILE A 116 8.14 -9.65 -2.86
C ILE A 116 8.33 -11.16 -2.74
N GLU A 117 9.03 -11.77 -3.69
CA GLU A 117 9.27 -13.22 -3.71
C GLU A 117 9.99 -13.68 -2.44
N ARG A 118 11.00 -12.92 -2.00
CA ARG A 118 11.70 -13.18 -0.74
C ARG A 118 10.76 -13.19 0.47
N ALA A 119 9.90 -12.19 0.59
CA ALA A 119 8.97 -12.12 1.72
C ALA A 119 7.91 -13.23 1.70
N ILE A 120 7.42 -13.61 0.51
CA ILE A 120 6.47 -14.72 0.37
C ILE A 120 7.14 -16.04 0.78
N HIS A 121 8.41 -16.25 0.40
CA HIS A 121 9.16 -17.44 0.81
C HIS A 121 9.40 -17.47 2.33
N GLU A 122 9.75 -16.33 2.94
CA GLU A 122 9.90 -16.20 4.39
C GLU A 122 8.58 -16.43 5.14
N ALA A 123 7.44 -16.01 4.60
CA ALA A 123 6.13 -16.17 5.22
C ALA A 123 5.58 -17.60 5.20
N LYS A 124 6.09 -18.47 4.31
CA LYS A 124 5.72 -19.90 4.23
C LYS A 124 6.49 -20.77 5.22
N LYS A 125 7.53 -20.23 5.84
CA LYS A 125 8.39 -20.94 6.79
C LYS A 125 7.88 -20.77 8.21
#